data_AF-A0A7J9YM88-F1
#
_entry.id   AF-A0A7J9YM88-F1
#
_cell.length_a   1.000
_cell.length_b   1.000
_cell.length_c   1.000
_cell.angle_alpha   90.00
_cell.angle_beta   90.00
_cell.angle_gamma   90.00
#
_symmetry.space_group_name_H-M   'P 1'
#
loop_
_entity.id
_entity.type
_entity.pdbx_description
1 polymer ?
#
loop_
_entity_poly.entity_id
_entity_poly.type
_entity_poly.pdbx_seq_one_letter_code
_entity_poly.pdbx_strand_id
1 'polypeptide(L)'
;MYRVETDERAQEQVEALPAEALAYYAELRTVLELDPYSGAPLSKDNPEGGMFTLTFGSHGEGLAYYLVLDRQRRVDVLAVRWFG
;
A
#
# COMPACT_ATOMS: atom_id res chain seq x y z
N MET A 1 2.65 -10.81 11.38
CA MET A 1 1.54 -10.47 10.49
C MET A 1 0.85 -9.21 11.00
N TYR A 2 0.65 -8.26 10.11
CA TYR A 2 -0.12 -7.02 10.30
C TYR A 2 -1.51 -7.20 9.70
N ARG A 3 -2.51 -6.51 10.25
CA ARG A 3 -3.81 -6.36 9.59
C ARG A 3 -3.72 -5.22 8.58
N VAL A 4 -4.10 -5.47 7.33
CA VAL A 4 -4.19 -4.44 6.30
C VAL A 4 -5.64 -3.97 6.19
N GLU A 5 -5.88 -2.71 6.54
CA GLU A 5 -7.15 -2.02 6.36
C GLU A 5 -7.00 -1.00 5.22
N THR A 6 -8.10 -0.75 4.52
CA THR A 6 -8.16 0.23 3.42
C THR A 6 -9.02 1.39 3.89
N ASP A 7 -8.46 2.61 3.86
CA ASP A 7 -9.20 3.83 4.15
C ASP A 7 -10.40 3.99 3.19
N GLU A 8 -11.48 4.63 3.64
CA GLU A 8 -12.69 4.81 2.82
C GLU A 8 -12.40 5.45 1.46
N ARG A 9 -11.50 6.44 1.40
CA ARG A 9 -11.12 7.09 0.14
C ARG A 9 -10.25 6.20 -0.75
N ALA A 10 -9.47 5.31 -0.14
CA ALA A 10 -8.66 4.34 -0.85
C ALA A 10 -9.53 3.18 -1.38
N GLN A 11 -10.63 2.84 -0.69
CA GLN A 11 -11.54 1.79 -1.11
C GLN A 11 -12.17 2.10 -2.47
N GLU A 12 -12.65 3.33 -2.68
CA GLU A 12 -13.15 3.79 -3.98
C GLU A 12 -12.08 3.68 -5.09
N GLN A 13 -10.81 3.90 -4.76
CA GLN A 13 -9.69 3.82 -5.71
C GLN A 13 -9.35 2.37 -6.06
N VAL A 14 -9.43 1.47 -5.08
CA VAL A 14 -9.27 0.02 -5.28
C VAL A 14 -10.39 -0.54 -6.15
N GLU A 15 -11.62 -0.11 -5.93
CA GLU A 15 -12.78 -0.51 -6.74
C GLU A 15 -12.71 0.00 -8.18
N ALA A 16 -12.03 1.13 -8.40
CA ALA A 16 -11.78 1.69 -9.72
C ALA A 16 -10.56 1.07 -10.45
N LEU A 17 -9.82 0.15 -9.81
CA LEU A 17 -8.70 -0.51 -10.47
C LEU A 17 -9.17 -1.37 -11.64
N PRO A 18 -8.43 -1.40 -12.76
CA PRO A 18 -8.74 -2.31 -13.84
C PRO A 18 -8.46 -3.75 -13.41
N ALA A 19 -9.10 -4.72 -14.08
CA ALA A 19 -9.09 -6.11 -13.67
C ALA A 19 -7.67 -6.70 -13.56
N GLU A 20 -6.78 -6.30 -14.48
CA GLU A 20 -5.38 -6.72 -14.48
C GLU A 20 -4.60 -6.22 -13.25
N ALA A 21 -4.98 -5.08 -12.67
CA ALA A 21 -4.30 -4.52 -11.50
C ALA A 21 -4.73 -5.17 -10.19
N LEU A 22 -5.91 -5.81 -10.15
CA LEU A 22 -6.48 -6.38 -8.92
C LEU A 22 -5.61 -7.52 -8.35
N ALA A 23 -5.04 -8.37 -9.22
CA ALA A 23 -4.16 -9.45 -8.79
C ALA A 23 -2.89 -8.90 -8.13
N TYR A 24 -2.24 -7.93 -8.78
CA TYR A 24 -1.05 -7.29 -8.23
C TYR A 24 -1.34 -6.51 -6.94
N TYR A 25 -2.51 -5.89 -6.84
CA TYR A 25 -2.92 -5.24 -5.60
C TYR A 25 -3.14 -6.24 -4.45
N ALA A 26 -3.72 -7.41 -4.73
CA ALA A 26 -3.86 -8.47 -3.74
C ALA A 26 -2.50 -9.03 -3.26
N GLU A 27 -1.52 -9.15 -4.16
CA GLU A 27 -0.15 -9.49 -3.81
C GLU A 27 0.51 -8.42 -2.94
N LEU A 28 0.35 -7.14 -3.30
CA LEU A 28 0.83 -6.03 -2.47
C LEU A 28 0.24 -6.08 -1.06
N ARG A 29 -1.06 -6.37 -0.91
CA ARG A 29 -1.67 -6.53 0.42
C ARG A 29 -1.01 -7.67 1.21
N THR A 30 -0.75 -8.80 0.55
CA THR A 30 -0.06 -9.94 1.17
C THR A 30 1.35 -9.55 1.65
N VAL A 31 2.08 -8.76 0.86
CA VAL A 31 3.39 -8.22 1.27
C VAL A 31 3.25 -7.35 2.53
N LEU A 32 2.28 -6.42 2.54
CA LEU A 32 2.07 -5.52 3.70
C LEU A 32 1.65 -6.26 4.97
N GLU A 33 0.94 -7.39 4.85
CA GLU A 33 0.63 -8.24 6.01
C GLU A 33 1.89 -8.89 6.59
N LEU A 34 2.88 -9.23 5.77
CA LEU A 34 4.10 -9.93 6.18
C LEU A 34 5.21 -8.97 6.62
N ASP A 35 5.51 -7.98 5.80
CA ASP A 35 6.56 -6.98 5.99
C ASP A 35 6.09 -5.60 5.50
N PRO A 36 5.46 -4.79 6.39
CA PRO A 36 4.97 -3.47 6.00
C PRO A 36 6.11 -2.46 5.75
N TYR A 37 7.35 -2.77 6.10
CA TYR A 37 8.49 -1.86 5.92
C TYR A 37 9.22 -2.10 4.59
N SER A 38 8.72 -3.00 3.73
CA SER A 38 9.30 -3.32 2.43
C SER A 38 9.21 -2.18 1.40
N GLY A 39 8.40 -1.16 1.66
CA GLY A 39 8.25 0.03 0.82
C GLY A 39 9.30 1.11 1.08
N ALA A 40 9.29 2.15 0.23
CA ALA A 40 10.11 3.33 0.42
C ALA A 40 9.44 4.30 1.41
N PRO A 41 10.17 4.91 2.36
CA PRO A 41 9.61 5.96 3.20
C PRO A 41 9.13 7.14 2.35
N LEU A 42 7.95 7.67 2.68
CA LEU A 42 7.35 8.79 1.93
C LEU A 42 8.21 10.05 2.00
N SER A 43 8.82 10.30 3.16
CA SER A 43 9.76 11.41 3.37
C SER A 43 11.13 10.88 3.76
N LYS A 44 12.16 11.25 2.99
CA LYS A 44 13.56 10.88 3.29
C LYS A 44 14.09 11.57 4.53
N ASP A 45 13.55 12.75 4.86
CA ASP A 45 13.93 13.51 6.05
C ASP A 45 13.26 12.99 7.33
N ASN A 46 12.24 12.13 7.18
CA ASN A 46 11.56 11.47 8.29
C ASN A 46 11.24 10.00 7.94
N PRO A 47 12.27 9.14 7.81
CA PRO A 47 12.09 7.75 7.39
C PRO A 47 11.31 6.91 8.41
N GLU A 48 11.30 7.32 9.68
CA GLU A 48 10.57 6.67 10.77
C GLU A 48 9.15 7.23 10.96
N GLY A 49 8.70 8.15 10.08
CA GLY A 49 7.38 8.79 10.18
C GLY A 49 6.18 7.87 9.94
N GLY A 50 6.41 6.58 9.70
CA GLY A 50 5.37 5.55 9.56
C GLY A 50 4.67 5.54 8.20
N MET A 51 4.89 6.53 7.34
CA MET A 51 4.29 6.59 6.00
C MET A 51 5.25 6.08 4.93
N PHE A 52 4.76 5.20 4.08
CA PHE A 52 5.55 4.53 3.05
C PHE A 52 4.78 4.48 1.74
N THR A 53 5.53 4.19 0.68
CA THR A 53 5.01 3.91 -0.65
C THR A 53 5.54 2.59 -1.16
N LEU A 54 4.69 1.80 -1.80
CA LEU A 54 5.10 0.55 -2.44
C LEU A 54 4.49 0.46 -3.84
N THR A 55 5.34 0.23 -4.83
CA THR A 55 4.93 0.00 -6.21
C THR A 55 4.47 -1.44 -6.41
N PHE A 56 3.49 -1.66 -7.28
CA PHE A 56 3.01 -2.98 -7.67
C PHE A 56 2.74 -3.03 -9.18
N GLY A 57 2.44 -4.23 -9.69
CA GLY A 57 2.40 -4.48 -11.13
C GLY A 57 3.75 -4.96 -11.65
N SER A 58 3.74 -5.59 -12.83
CA SER A 58 4.93 -6.18 -13.46
C SER A 58 6.07 -5.19 -13.74
N HIS A 59 5.73 -3.92 -13.99
CA HIS A 59 6.66 -2.85 -14.33
C HIS A 59 6.53 -1.64 -13.41
N GLY A 60 5.83 -1.77 -12.29
CA GLY A 60 5.59 -0.65 -11.35
C GLY A 60 4.47 0.28 -11.83
N GLU A 61 3.48 -0.26 -12.54
CA GLU A 61 2.31 0.46 -13.06
C GLU A 61 1.38 0.93 -11.93
N GLY A 62 1.48 0.33 -10.74
CA GLY A 62 0.69 0.67 -9.56
C GLY A 62 1.53 1.29 -8.44
N LEU A 63 0.92 2.18 -7.66
CA LEU A 63 1.52 2.78 -6.46
C LEU A 63 0.52 2.84 -5.31
N ALA A 64 0.90 2.30 -4.15
CA ALA A 64 0.14 2.43 -2.91
C ALA A 64 0.86 3.37 -1.94
N TYR A 65 0.10 4.23 -1.27
CA TYR A 65 0.53 5.01 -0.10
C TYR A 65 -0.11 4.41 1.14
N TYR A 66 0.67 4.17 2.18
CA TYR A 66 0.18 3.52 3.38
C TYR A 66 0.87 4.00 4.66
N LEU A 67 0.19 3.80 5.79
CA LEU A 67 0.64 4.14 7.14
C LEU A 67 0.81 2.87 7.97
N VAL A 68 1.97 2.71 8.60
CA VAL A 68 2.26 1.60 9.52
C VAL A 68 2.01 2.05 10.96
N LEU A 69 1.05 1.39 11.60
CA LEU A 69 0.67 1.59 13.00
C LEU A 69 1.20 0.42 13.85
N ASP A 70 2.50 0.46 14.14
CA ASP A 70 3.26 -0.65 14.74
C ASP A 70 2.64 -1.19 16.03
N ARG A 71 2.26 -0.30 16.96
CA ARG A 71 1.61 -0.66 18.23
C ARG A 71 0.29 -1.42 18.06
N GLN A 72 -0.40 -1.21 16.94
CA GLN A 72 -1.67 -1.86 16.61
C GLN A 72 -1.49 -3.08 15.71
N ARG A 73 -0.25 -3.33 15.24
CA ARG A 73 0.04 -4.30 14.16
C ARG A 73 -0.89 -4.11 12.97
N ARG A 74 -1.10 -2.85 12.58
CA ARG A 74 -2.04 -2.44 11.54
C ARG A 74 -1.33 -1.62 10.47
N VAL A 75 -1.77 -1.80 9.23
CA VAL A 75 -1.38 -1.00 8.07
C VAL A 75 -2.65 -0.41 7.48
N ASP A 76 -2.65 0.90 7.29
CA ASP A 76 -3.73 1.61 6.61
C ASP A 76 -3.29 1.99 5.20
N VAL A 77 -3.96 1.44 4.19
CA VAL A 77 -3.79 1.89 2.80
C VAL A 77 -4.59 3.18 2.63
N LEU A 78 -3.87 4.28 2.36
CA LEU A 78 -4.42 5.63 2.31
C LEU A 78 -4.75 6.08 0.89
N ALA A 79 -4.03 5.56 -0.11
CA ALA A 79 -4.31 5.82 -1.52
C ALA A 79 -3.72 4.71 -2.39
N VAL A 80 -4.37 4.45 -3.52
CA VAL A 80 -3.92 3.54 -4.57
C VAL A 80 -4.06 4.23 -5.92
N ARG A 81 -3.02 4.14 -6.74
CA ARG A 81 -3.00 4.68 -8.10
C ARG A 81 -2.55 3.60 -9.07
N TRP A 82 -3.16 3.62 -10.25
CA TRP A 82 -2.77 2.82 -11.40
C TRP A 82 -2.46 3.76 -12.57
N PHE A 83 -1.30 3.57 -13.20
CA PHE A 83 -0.78 4.42 -14.25
C PHE A 83 -0.87 3.79 -15.64
N GLY A 84 -1.00 2.46 -15.73
CA GLY A 84 -1.07 1.70 -16.99
C GLY A 84 0.29 1.38 -17.58
#